data_AF-A0A3E0R0K0-F1
#
_entry.id   AF-A0A3E0R0K0-F1
#
_cell.length_a   1.000
_cell.length_b   1.000
_cell.length_c   1.000
_cell.angle_alpha   90.00
_cell.angle_beta   90.00
_cell.angle_gamma   90.00
#
_symmetry.space_group_name_H-M   'P 1'
#
loop_
_entity.id
_entity.type
_entity.pdbx_description
1 polymer ?
#
loop_
_entity_poly.entity_id
_entity_poly.type
_entity_poly.pdbx_seq_one_letter_code
_entity_poly.pdbx_strand_id
1 'polypeptide(L)'
;MATFPSVTPTYQGFSKKSAPAVRTVRFADGFEQRIFFGLASNQNPKVYNVNFELSETDADVVEAFLDSRANDQESFTFTPPGEGFTKTGTYSQSGTTVTITISNHGVAIGDVLTIDYTSGSATDGSFTVATATDANTFTVIAAASATNSGNVSITLSGAKLFVCETWQKSIPYNNRASISATFRQVFEP
;
A
#
# COMPACT_ATOMS: atom_id res chain seq x y z
N MET A 1 -3.21 14.32 -9.24
CA MET A 1 -3.72 13.53 -8.11
C MET A 1 -3.21 14.13 -6.82
N ALA A 2 -4.11 14.45 -5.89
CA ALA A 2 -3.74 15.07 -4.62
C ALA A 2 -3.12 14.04 -3.66
N THR A 3 -2.29 14.51 -2.74
CA THR A 3 -1.70 13.69 -1.67
C THR A 3 -2.28 14.17 -0.34
N PHE A 4 -2.72 13.22 0.49
CA PHE A 4 -3.21 13.53 1.83
C PHE A 4 -2.14 14.28 2.63
N PRO A 5 -2.51 15.29 3.45
CA PRO A 5 -1.57 16.03 4.26
C PRO A 5 -0.66 15.10 5.10
N SER A 6 0.59 15.50 5.28
CA SER A 6 1.60 14.69 5.99
C SER A 6 1.39 14.74 7.51
N VAL A 7 0.29 14.16 7.98
CA VAL A 7 -0.05 13.98 9.38
C VAL A 7 -0.05 12.49 9.73
N THR A 8 0.40 12.16 10.94
CA THR A 8 0.46 10.77 11.39
C THR A 8 -0.78 10.44 12.23
N PRO A 9 -1.56 9.41 11.88
CA PRO A 9 -2.67 9.00 12.71
C PRO A 9 -2.15 8.39 14.01
N THR A 10 -2.92 8.56 15.07
CA THR A 10 -2.70 7.90 16.34
C THR A 10 -2.93 6.40 16.21
N TYR A 11 -2.15 5.63 16.97
CA TYR A 11 -2.28 4.16 17.02
C TYR A 11 -3.66 3.75 17.55
N GLN A 12 -4.21 4.54 18.47
CA GLN A 12 -5.54 4.36 19.02
C GLN A 12 -6.58 4.73 17.96
N GLY A 13 -7.36 3.76 17.49
CA GLY A 13 -8.36 3.96 16.44
C GLY A 13 -7.87 3.69 15.02
N PHE A 14 -6.58 3.35 14.84
CA PHE A 14 -6.11 2.80 13.56
C PHE A 14 -6.58 1.36 13.40
N SER A 15 -7.34 1.08 12.35
CA SER A 15 -7.71 -0.30 12.01
C SER A 15 -7.78 -0.48 10.50
N LYS A 16 -7.44 -1.69 10.05
CA LYS A 16 -7.51 -2.10 8.64
C LYS A 16 -8.50 -3.24 8.49
N LYS A 17 -9.48 -3.06 7.60
CA LYS A 17 -10.37 -4.12 7.14
C LYS A 17 -9.96 -4.56 5.75
N SER A 18 -9.79 -5.86 5.57
CA SER A 18 -9.49 -6.51 4.30
C SER A 18 -10.55 -7.57 4.03
N ALA A 19 -11.62 -7.18 3.33
CA ALA A 19 -12.75 -8.05 3.04
C ALA A 19 -13.02 -8.07 1.53
N PRO A 20 -12.68 -9.16 0.82
CA PRO A 20 -13.01 -9.29 -0.59
C PRO A 20 -14.52 -9.22 -0.84
N ALA A 21 -14.93 -8.39 -1.81
CA ALA A 21 -16.30 -8.29 -2.28
C ALA A 21 -16.59 -9.43 -3.26
N VAL A 22 -16.98 -10.60 -2.74
CA VAL A 22 -17.36 -11.77 -3.55
C VAL A 22 -18.85 -12.05 -3.44
N ARG A 23 -19.48 -12.42 -4.55
CA ARG A 23 -20.83 -13.01 -4.54
C ARG A 23 -20.72 -14.50 -4.73
N THR A 24 -21.32 -15.27 -3.84
CA THR A 24 -21.37 -16.72 -3.94
C THR A 24 -22.80 -17.14 -4.25
N VAL A 25 -22.97 -17.97 -5.28
CA VAL A 25 -24.21 -18.69 -5.57
C VAL A 25 -24.00 -20.14 -5.13
N ARG A 26 -24.83 -20.63 -4.22
CA ARG A 26 -24.81 -22.02 -3.76
C ARG A 26 -25.99 -22.78 -4.36
N PHE A 27 -25.68 -23.90 -5.00
CA PHE A 27 -26.66 -24.78 -5.60
C PHE A 27 -27.08 -25.87 -4.60
N ALA A 28 -28.25 -26.48 -4.81
CA ALA A 28 -28.84 -27.44 -3.89
C ALA A 28 -28.03 -28.75 -3.77
N ASP A 29 -27.13 -29.02 -4.71
CA ASP A 29 -26.18 -30.15 -4.72
C ASP A 29 -24.90 -29.87 -3.90
N GLY A 30 -24.77 -28.66 -3.33
CA GLY A 30 -23.61 -28.24 -2.55
C GLY A 30 -22.50 -27.59 -3.38
N PHE A 31 -22.65 -27.48 -4.70
CA PHE A 31 -21.73 -26.71 -5.54
C PHE A 31 -21.84 -25.21 -5.23
N GLU A 32 -20.71 -24.51 -5.24
CA GLU A 32 -20.64 -23.06 -5.05
C GLU A 32 -19.88 -22.40 -6.20
N GLN A 33 -20.54 -21.45 -6.87
CA GLN A 33 -19.90 -20.59 -7.86
C GLN A 33 -19.63 -19.22 -7.25
N ARG A 34 -18.38 -18.75 -7.36
CA ARG A 34 -17.98 -17.39 -6.99
C ARG A 34 -18.04 -16.50 -8.22
N ILE A 35 -18.71 -15.37 -8.08
CA ILE A 35 -18.89 -14.37 -9.13
C ILE A 35 -18.19 -13.09 -8.66
N PHE A 36 -17.37 -12.54 -9.55
CA PHE A 36 -16.71 -11.24 -9.39
C PHE A 36 -17.34 -10.24 -10.34
N PHE A 37 -17.52 -9.01 -9.88
CA PHE A 37 -17.92 -7.90 -10.74
C PHE A 37 -16.70 -6.99 -10.95
N GLY A 38 -16.20 -6.93 -12.18
CA GLY A 38 -14.98 -6.20 -12.53
C GLY A 38 -13.71 -7.06 -12.48
N LEU A 39 -12.54 -6.42 -12.32
CA LEU A 39 -11.24 -7.10 -12.32
C LEU A 39 -11.02 -7.89 -11.02
N ALA A 40 -10.59 -9.14 -11.14
CA ALA A 40 -10.32 -10.02 -10.00
C ALA A 40 -9.25 -9.45 -9.04
N SER A 41 -8.27 -8.70 -9.56
CA SER A 41 -7.23 -8.02 -8.77
C SER A 41 -7.76 -6.90 -7.87
N ASN A 42 -8.94 -6.35 -8.19
CA ASN A 42 -9.49 -5.15 -7.55
C ASN A 42 -10.64 -5.48 -6.58
N GLN A 43 -10.86 -6.75 -6.26
CA GLN A 43 -12.02 -7.22 -5.48
C GLN A 43 -11.85 -7.05 -3.97
N ASN A 44 -10.68 -6.60 -3.49
CA ASN A 44 -10.38 -6.52 -2.05
C ASN A 44 -9.89 -5.12 -1.64
N PRO A 45 -10.74 -4.08 -1.79
CA PRO A 45 -10.40 -2.74 -1.32
C PRO A 45 -10.18 -2.77 0.19
N LYS A 46 -9.08 -2.16 0.64
CA LYS A 46 -8.82 -1.99 2.08
C LYS A 46 -9.62 -0.81 2.60
N VAL A 47 -10.23 -0.96 3.76
CA VAL A 47 -10.86 0.14 4.49
C VAL A 47 -10.03 0.41 5.73
N TYR A 48 -9.59 1.65 5.90
CA TYR A 48 -8.86 2.10 7.08
C TYR A 48 -9.75 3.04 7.89
N ASN A 49 -9.90 2.75 9.18
CA ASN A 49 -10.33 3.77 10.12
C ASN A 49 -9.07 4.40 10.70
N VAL A 50 -9.01 5.73 10.69
CA VAL A 50 -7.87 6.51 11.15
C VAL A 50 -8.36 7.56 12.14
N ASN A 51 -7.53 7.85 13.14
CA ASN A 51 -7.80 8.92 14.09
C ASN A 51 -6.57 9.81 14.22
N PHE A 52 -6.72 11.11 14.04
CA PHE A 52 -5.64 12.10 14.11
C PHE A 52 -5.85 13.00 15.31
N GLU A 53 -4.81 13.18 16.12
CA GLU A 53 -4.78 14.16 17.20
C GLU A 53 -3.83 15.29 16.79
N LEU A 54 -4.39 16.45 16.48
CA LEU A 54 -3.70 17.52 15.76
C LEU A 54 -3.81 18.86 16.50
N SER A 55 -2.96 19.81 16.11
CA SER A 55 -3.23 21.22 16.38
C SER A 55 -4.47 21.66 15.61
N GLU A 56 -5.11 22.74 16.05
CA GLU A 56 -6.26 23.30 15.33
C GLU A 56 -5.89 23.72 13.90
N THR A 57 -4.74 24.38 13.71
CA THR A 57 -4.23 24.76 12.39
C THR A 57 -4.03 23.55 11.47
N ASP A 58 -3.44 22.46 11.97
CA ASP A 58 -3.23 21.25 11.15
C ASP A 58 -4.56 20.54 10.86
N ALA A 59 -5.49 20.55 11.82
CA ALA A 59 -6.81 19.98 11.63
C ALA A 59 -7.63 20.76 10.61
N ASP A 60 -7.51 22.08 10.54
CA ASP A 60 -8.12 22.92 9.50
C ASP A 60 -7.59 22.57 8.11
N VAL A 61 -6.27 22.32 7.98
CA VAL A 61 -5.67 21.87 6.71
C VAL A 61 -6.22 20.51 6.28
N VAL A 62 -6.34 19.57 7.21
CA VAL A 62 -6.91 18.24 6.92
C VAL A 62 -8.38 18.33 6.56
N GLU A 63 -9.17 19.12 7.30
CA GLU A 63 -10.59 19.30 7.03
C GLU A 63 -10.83 19.96 5.67
N ALA A 64 -10.13 21.06 5.36
CA ALA A 64 -10.22 21.73 4.07
C ALA A 64 -9.84 20.79 2.90
N PHE A 65 -8.85 19.93 3.11
CA PHE A 65 -8.50 18.89 2.15
C PHE A 65 -9.65 17.89 1.94
N LEU A 66 -10.22 17.36 3.03
CA LEU A 66 -11.32 16.40 2.98
C LEU A 66 -12.58 17.01 2.35
N ASP A 67 -12.89 18.27 2.65
CA ASP A 67 -13.99 19.02 2.04
C ASP A 67 -13.78 19.19 0.52
N SER A 68 -12.55 19.52 0.08
CA SER A 68 -12.24 19.58 -1.35
C SER A 68 -12.47 18.23 -2.03
N ARG A 69 -11.99 17.14 -1.43
CA ARG A 69 -12.16 15.79 -1.98
C ARG A 69 -13.62 15.34 -1.99
N ALA A 70 -14.42 15.76 -1.01
CA ALA A 70 -15.84 15.48 -0.98
C ALA A 70 -16.59 16.22 -2.11
N ASN A 71 -16.16 17.43 -2.44
CA ASN A 71 -16.77 18.24 -3.50
C ASN A 71 -16.41 17.76 -4.91
N ASP A 72 -15.16 17.39 -5.16
CA ASP A 72 -14.70 16.93 -6.48
C ASP A 72 -14.82 15.42 -6.71
N GLN A 73 -15.04 14.65 -5.64
CA GLN A 73 -15.15 13.18 -5.65
C GLN A 73 -13.90 12.46 -6.18
N GLU A 74 -12.75 13.14 -6.22
CA GLU A 74 -11.50 12.53 -6.67
C GLU A 74 -10.83 11.71 -5.58
N SER A 75 -10.12 10.65 -5.98
CA SER A 75 -9.23 9.95 -5.07
C SER A 75 -8.01 10.77 -4.69
N PHE A 76 -7.39 10.37 -3.59
CA PHE A 76 -6.12 10.91 -3.15
C PHE A 76 -5.14 9.83 -2.74
N THR A 77 -3.86 10.17 -2.79
CA THR A 77 -2.80 9.29 -2.30
C THR A 77 -2.70 9.39 -0.79
N PHE A 78 -2.74 8.24 -0.12
CA PHE A 78 -2.44 8.13 1.30
C PHE A 78 -1.53 6.93 1.53
N THR A 79 -0.58 7.08 2.46
CA THR A 79 0.32 6.02 2.90
C THR A 79 -0.08 5.64 4.31
N PRO A 80 -0.86 4.56 4.51
CA PRO A 80 -1.20 4.13 5.85
C PRO A 80 0.06 3.69 6.59
N PRO A 81 0.17 3.97 7.90
CA PRO A 81 1.31 3.54 8.70
C PRO A 81 1.52 2.03 8.61
N GLY A 82 2.78 1.60 8.46
CA GLY A 82 3.16 0.18 8.43
C GLY A 82 2.84 -0.56 7.14
N GLU A 83 2.23 0.08 6.13
CA GLU A 83 1.92 -0.55 4.83
C GLU A 83 3.05 -0.46 3.80
N GLY A 84 4.12 0.26 4.14
CA GLY A 84 5.32 0.37 3.31
C GLY A 84 6.58 0.25 4.14
N PHE A 85 7.67 -0.13 3.50
CA PHE A 85 8.97 -0.24 4.14
C PHE A 85 10.09 -0.14 3.11
N THR A 86 11.27 0.24 3.61
CA THR A 86 12.54 0.11 2.89
C THR A 86 13.44 -0.84 3.66
N LYS A 87 14.06 -1.79 2.96
CA LYS A 87 15.00 -2.76 3.54
C LYS A 87 16.21 -2.90 2.64
N THR A 88 17.37 -3.18 3.24
CA THR A 88 18.62 -3.42 2.52
C THR A 88 19.04 -4.88 2.64
N GLY A 89 19.79 -5.35 1.64
CA GLY A 89 20.34 -6.69 1.61
C GLY A 89 21.32 -6.87 0.45
N THR A 90 21.44 -8.10 -0.04
CA THR A 90 22.31 -8.43 -1.17
C THR A 90 21.50 -8.97 -2.35
N TYR A 91 22.11 -8.95 -3.53
CA TYR A 91 21.56 -9.59 -4.72
C TYR A 91 22.62 -10.37 -5.50
N SER A 92 22.16 -11.34 -6.27
CA SER A 92 22.93 -12.05 -7.28
C SER A 92 22.06 -12.24 -8.52
N GLN A 93 22.59 -11.86 -9.68
CA GLN A 93 21.95 -12.01 -10.97
C GLN A 93 22.67 -13.08 -11.80
N SER A 94 21.89 -14.02 -12.34
CA SER A 94 22.34 -14.98 -13.35
C SER A 94 21.34 -15.01 -14.50
N GLY A 95 21.77 -14.62 -15.69
CA GLY A 95 20.86 -14.40 -16.80
C GLY A 95 19.91 -13.24 -16.48
N THR A 96 18.61 -13.46 -16.67
CA THR A 96 17.55 -12.50 -16.30
C THR A 96 17.03 -12.71 -14.88
N THR A 97 17.44 -13.76 -14.17
CA THR A 97 16.99 -14.02 -12.80
C THR A 97 17.84 -13.25 -11.82
N VAL A 98 17.23 -12.37 -11.03
CA VAL A 98 17.87 -11.68 -9.92
C VAL A 98 17.34 -12.27 -8.62
N THR A 99 18.22 -12.86 -7.82
CA THR A 99 17.93 -13.37 -6.48
C THR A 99 18.31 -12.31 -5.46
N ILE A 100 17.37 -11.91 -4.60
CA ILE A 100 17.57 -10.92 -3.54
C ILE A 100 17.49 -11.63 -2.19
N THR A 101 18.44 -11.33 -1.31
CA THR A 101 18.55 -11.91 0.03
C THR A 101 18.43 -10.80 1.09
N ILE A 102 17.33 -10.83 1.83
CA ILE A 102 17.00 -9.91 2.93
C ILE A 102 16.31 -10.74 4.02
N SER A 103 16.86 -10.76 5.23
CA SER A 103 16.25 -11.50 6.35
C SER A 103 14.85 -10.98 6.65
N ASN A 104 13.87 -11.90 6.73
CA ASN A 104 12.46 -11.58 6.93
C ASN A 104 11.99 -10.44 6.00
N HIS A 105 12.10 -10.62 4.68
CA HIS A 105 11.86 -9.54 3.71
C HIS A 105 10.44 -8.98 3.78
N GLY A 106 9.44 -9.82 4.04
CA GLY A 106 8.04 -9.39 4.18
C GLY A 106 7.34 -9.00 2.87
N VAL A 107 7.97 -9.26 1.72
CA VAL A 107 7.35 -9.16 0.38
C VAL A 107 6.68 -10.46 -0.06
N ALA A 108 5.62 -10.38 -0.86
CA ALA A 108 4.89 -11.49 -1.45
C ALA A 108 5.04 -11.53 -2.98
N ILE A 109 4.73 -12.68 -3.59
CA ILE A 109 4.70 -12.82 -5.06
C ILE A 109 3.69 -11.84 -5.65
N GLY A 110 4.10 -11.13 -6.71
CA GLY A 110 3.28 -10.11 -7.37
C GLY A 110 3.41 -8.70 -6.77
N ASP A 111 4.11 -8.52 -5.65
CA ASP A 111 4.40 -7.18 -5.13
C ASP A 111 5.32 -6.42 -6.10
N VAL A 112 5.03 -5.13 -6.29
CA VAL A 112 5.87 -4.22 -7.09
C VAL A 112 6.78 -3.44 -6.16
N LEU A 113 8.08 -3.61 -6.34
CA LEU A 113 9.13 -3.01 -5.53
C LEU A 113 9.91 -1.99 -6.37
N THR A 114 10.22 -0.84 -5.77
CA THR A 114 11.31 0.01 -6.27
C THR A 114 12.61 -0.56 -5.76
N ILE A 115 13.49 -0.98 -6.65
CA ILE A 115 14.77 -1.61 -6.34
C ILE A 115 15.90 -0.67 -6.77
N ASP A 116 16.79 -0.41 -5.84
CA ASP A 116 18.02 0.38 -5.99
C ASP A 116 19.22 -0.53 -5.71
N TYR A 117 19.98 -0.85 -6.76
CA TYR A 117 21.19 -1.65 -6.70
C TYR A 117 22.38 -0.76 -6.31
N THR A 118 22.50 -0.52 -5.01
CA THR A 118 23.55 0.31 -4.40
C THR A 118 25.00 -0.12 -4.69
N SER A 119 25.24 -1.33 -5.23
CA SER A 119 26.52 -1.71 -5.81
C SER A 119 26.39 -2.73 -6.95
N GLY A 120 27.46 -2.89 -7.73
CA GLY A 120 27.47 -3.73 -8.94
C GLY A 120 27.03 -2.93 -10.17
N SER A 121 26.49 -3.62 -11.17
CA SER A 121 26.12 -3.02 -12.47
C SER A 121 24.71 -3.36 -12.92
N ALA A 122 23.87 -3.86 -12.01
CA ALA A 122 22.44 -4.01 -12.27
C ALA A 122 21.75 -2.62 -12.34
N THR A 123 20.66 -2.55 -13.08
CA THR A 123 19.92 -1.30 -13.31
C THR A 123 18.76 -1.16 -12.35
N ASP A 124 18.66 0.00 -11.70
CA ASP A 124 17.56 0.34 -10.81
C ASP A 124 16.21 0.40 -11.54
N GLY A 125 15.13 0.24 -10.80
CA GLY A 125 13.80 0.35 -11.39
C GLY A 125 12.69 -0.26 -10.55
N SER A 126 11.52 -0.38 -11.16
CA SER A 126 10.38 -1.08 -10.58
C SER A 126 10.36 -2.53 -11.05
N PHE A 127 10.33 -3.46 -10.10
CA PHE A 127 10.33 -4.89 -10.38
C PHE A 127 9.16 -5.57 -9.66
N THR A 128 8.55 -6.55 -10.33
CA THR A 128 7.55 -7.41 -9.70
C THR A 128 8.22 -8.64 -9.12
N VAL A 129 7.88 -9.00 -7.88
CA VAL A 129 8.36 -10.23 -7.23
C VAL A 129 7.84 -11.45 -8.02
N ALA A 130 8.76 -12.22 -8.59
CA ALA A 130 8.46 -13.38 -9.40
C ALA A 130 8.28 -14.65 -8.56
N THR A 131 9.16 -14.87 -7.58
CA THR A 131 9.06 -15.98 -6.62
C THR A 131 9.43 -15.50 -5.23
N ALA A 132 8.81 -16.07 -4.19
CA ALA A 132 9.27 -15.97 -2.80
C ALA A 132 9.78 -17.35 -2.40
N THR A 133 11.10 -17.52 -2.40
CA THR A 133 11.74 -18.83 -2.23
C THR A 133 11.65 -19.28 -0.78
N ASP A 134 11.83 -18.36 0.15
CA ASP A 134 11.58 -18.54 1.59
C ASP A 134 11.30 -17.17 2.25
N ALA A 135 11.45 -17.06 3.58
CA ALA A 135 11.24 -15.80 4.30
C ALA A 135 12.39 -14.78 4.16
N ASN A 136 13.53 -15.21 3.60
CA ASN A 136 14.77 -14.47 3.51
C ASN A 136 15.22 -14.23 2.06
N THR A 137 14.63 -14.91 1.09
CA THR A 137 15.02 -14.85 -0.31
C THR A 137 13.83 -14.83 -1.25
N PHE A 138 13.91 -13.97 -2.26
CA PHE A 138 12.93 -13.87 -3.34
C PHE A 138 13.63 -13.55 -4.65
N THR A 139 12.93 -13.70 -5.78
CA THR A 139 13.47 -13.39 -7.11
C THR A 139 12.63 -12.35 -7.84
N VAL A 140 13.30 -11.60 -8.70
CA VAL A 140 12.70 -10.75 -9.72
C VAL A 140 13.31 -11.05 -11.08
N ILE A 141 12.64 -10.64 -12.15
CA ILE A 141 13.12 -10.81 -13.53
C ILE A 141 13.63 -9.48 -14.06
N ALA A 142 14.91 -9.42 -14.41
CA ALA A 142 15.51 -8.30 -15.11
C ALA A 142 15.22 -8.35 -16.62
N ALA A 143 15.14 -7.17 -17.25
CA ALA A 143 14.90 -7.06 -18.69
C ALA A 143 16.07 -7.56 -19.54
N ALA A 144 17.29 -7.44 -19.04
CA ALA A 144 18.52 -7.85 -19.72
C ALA A 144 19.26 -8.95 -18.96
N SER A 145 19.90 -9.84 -19.71
CA SER A 145 20.76 -10.88 -19.15
C SER A 145 22.09 -10.28 -18.69
N ALA A 146 22.51 -10.59 -17.46
CA ALA A 146 23.81 -10.20 -16.93
C ALA A 146 24.33 -11.19 -15.89
N THR A 147 25.56 -10.99 -15.43
CA THR A 147 26.16 -11.68 -14.28
C THR A 147 26.63 -10.61 -13.31
N ASN A 148 25.80 -10.31 -12.30
CA ASN A 148 26.03 -9.22 -11.35
C ASN A 148 25.85 -9.72 -9.92
N SER A 149 26.45 -9.03 -8.97
CA SER A 149 26.16 -9.23 -7.55
C SER A 149 26.54 -7.98 -6.78
N GLY A 150 25.95 -7.79 -5.61
CA GLY A 150 26.24 -6.64 -4.78
C GLY A 150 25.18 -6.42 -3.71
N ASN A 151 25.08 -5.16 -3.28
CA ASN A 151 24.14 -4.70 -2.27
C ASN A 151 22.93 -4.07 -2.95
N VAL A 152 21.77 -4.17 -2.30
CA VAL A 152 20.50 -3.68 -2.81
C VAL A 152 19.68 -3.04 -1.70
N SER A 153 18.91 -2.02 -2.05
CA SER A 153 17.85 -1.42 -1.26
C SER A 153 16.52 -1.66 -1.98
N ILE A 154 15.52 -2.19 -1.28
CA ILE A 154 14.18 -2.38 -1.81
C ILE A 154 13.22 -1.46 -1.08
N THR A 155 12.25 -0.91 -1.80
CA THR A 155 11.16 -0.13 -1.23
C THR A 155 9.83 -0.69 -1.72
N LEU A 156 9.02 -1.17 -0.77
CA LEU A 156 7.61 -1.45 -0.99
C LEU A 156 6.81 -0.20 -0.62
N SER A 157 6.12 0.39 -1.59
CA SER A 157 5.31 1.58 -1.34
C SER A 157 4.00 1.22 -0.65
N GLY A 158 3.78 1.78 0.54
CA GLY A 158 2.50 1.75 1.23
C GLY A 158 1.48 2.74 0.65
N ALA A 159 1.90 3.65 -0.23
CA ALA A 159 1.02 4.62 -0.87
C ALA A 159 0.01 3.89 -1.76
N LYS A 160 -1.28 4.20 -1.58
CA LYS A 160 -2.38 3.71 -2.41
C LYS A 160 -3.41 4.83 -2.59
N LEU A 161 -4.38 4.60 -3.48
CA LEU A 161 -5.46 5.54 -3.75
C LEU A 161 -6.63 5.28 -2.82
N PHE A 162 -7.15 6.35 -2.23
CA PHE A 162 -8.25 6.31 -1.29
C PHE A 162 -9.28 7.39 -1.59
N VAL A 163 -10.51 7.11 -1.18
CA VAL A 163 -11.56 8.11 -0.99
C VAL A 163 -11.94 8.14 0.48
N CYS A 164 -12.38 9.30 0.96
CA CYS A 164 -12.92 9.44 2.31
C CYS A 164 -14.41 9.12 2.29
N GLU A 165 -14.84 8.08 3.01
CA GLU A 165 -16.26 7.72 3.11
C GLU A 165 -16.97 8.56 4.17
N THR A 166 -16.32 8.77 5.31
CA THR A 166 -16.84 9.56 6.42
C THR A 166 -15.66 10.22 7.14
N TRP A 167 -15.90 11.42 7.67
CA TRP A 167 -15.02 12.05 8.64
C TRP A 167 -15.84 12.82 9.67
N GLN A 168 -15.24 13.03 10.84
CA GLN A 168 -15.76 13.88 11.88
C GLN A 168 -14.60 14.62 12.54
N LYS A 169 -14.79 15.90 12.83
CA LYS A 169 -13.86 16.73 13.58
C LYS A 169 -14.49 17.09 14.93
N SER A 170 -13.70 17.03 15.99
CA SER A 170 -14.08 17.51 17.32
C SER A 170 -12.94 18.35 17.91
N ILE A 171 -13.30 19.37 18.70
CA ILE A 171 -12.35 20.25 19.39
C ILE A 171 -12.55 20.04 20.90
N PRO A 172 -11.90 19.03 21.51
CA PRO A 172 -12.08 18.73 22.92
C PRO A 172 -11.50 19.82 23.84
N TYR A 173 -10.46 20.51 23.38
CA TYR A 173 -9.79 21.60 24.09
C TYR A 173 -9.33 22.67 23.10
N ASN A 174 -9.13 23.90 23.59
CA ASN A 174 -8.61 24.98 22.76
C ASN A 174 -7.26 24.59 22.10
N ASN A 175 -7.08 24.94 20.83
CA ASN A 175 -5.91 24.60 20.00
C ASN A 175 -5.67 23.10 19.76
N ARG A 176 -6.62 22.22 20.09
CA ARG A 176 -6.50 20.77 19.86
C ARG A 176 -7.76 20.23 19.22
N ALA A 177 -7.55 19.47 18.15
CA ALA A 177 -8.64 18.84 17.42
C ALA A 177 -8.35 17.37 17.18
N SER A 178 -9.42 16.58 17.21
CA SER A 178 -9.41 15.17 16.87
C SER A 178 -10.21 14.98 15.58
N ILE A 179 -9.61 14.31 14.58
CA ILE A 179 -10.28 13.94 13.33
C ILE A 179 -10.33 12.42 13.25
N SER A 180 -11.54 11.87 13.17
CA SER A 180 -11.77 10.45 12.89
C SER A 180 -12.31 10.30 11.48
N ALA A 181 -11.66 9.47 10.65
CA ALA A 181 -12.04 9.29 9.24
C ALA A 181 -11.99 7.82 8.80
N THR A 182 -12.82 7.50 7.80
CA THR A 182 -12.86 6.18 7.15
C THR A 182 -12.38 6.32 5.71
N PHE A 183 -11.21 5.76 5.40
CA PHE A 183 -10.63 5.76 4.07
C PHE A 183 -10.83 4.42 3.39
N ARG A 184 -11.52 4.41 2.25
CA ARG A 184 -11.67 3.21 1.42
C ARG A 184 -10.76 3.29 0.22
N GLN A 185 -9.98 2.23 0.02
CA GLN A 185 -9.13 2.09 -1.15
C GLN A 185 -9.97 2.05 -2.42
N VAL A 186 -9.51 2.76 -3.44
CA VAL A 186 -10.05 2.71 -4.80
C VAL A 186 -8.98 2.24 -5.77
N PHE A 187 -9.43 1.74 -6.92
CA PHE A 187 -8.59 1.29 -8.00
C PHE A 187 -8.97 2.09 -9.23
N GLU A 188 -8.16 3.10 -9.56
CA GLU A 188 -8.35 3.98 -10.70
C GLU A 188 -7.31 3.64 -11.79
N PRO A 189 -7.65 3.80 -13.08
CA PRO A 189 -6.75 3.54 -14.20
C PRO A 189 -5.59 4.54 -14.30
#